data_AF-X0ZBE9-F1
#
_entry.id   AF-X0ZBE9-F1
#
_cell.length_a   1.000
_cell.length_b   1.000
_cell.length_c   1.000
_cell.angle_alpha   90.00
_cell.angle_beta   90.00
_cell.angle_gamma   90.00
#
_symmetry.space_group_name_H-M   'P 1'
#
loop_
_entity.id
_entity.type
_entity.pdbx_description
1 polymer ?
#
loop_
_entity_poly.entity_id
_entity_poly.type
_entity_poly.pdbx_seq_one_letter_code
_entity_poly.pdbx_strand_id
1 'polypeptide(L)' 'MPEFEYLTGSDIYDRVLADLIPSATDSLLIATATLKAARIVRRDGSAESIVHLLARMGERGVAVRILHSGVPSGPFLE' A
#
# COMPACT_ATOMS: atom_id res chain seq x y z
N MET A 1 14.36 -13.29 -9.36
CA MET A 1 13.59 -12.10 -9.76
C MET A 1 14.53 -11.15 -10.47
N PRO A 2 14.07 -10.38 -11.47
CA PRO A 2 14.90 -9.33 -12.05
C PRO A 2 15.28 -8.33 -10.95
N GLU A 3 16.48 -7.77 -11.04
CA GLU A 3 16.97 -6.76 -10.09
C GLU A 3 16.12 -5.49 -10.12
N PHE A 4 15.57 -5.16 -11.29
CA PHE A 4 14.67 -4.03 -11.50
C PHE A 4 13.44 -4.43 -12.32
N GLU A 5 12.29 -3.85 -11.99
CA GLU A 5 11.02 -4.05 -12.67
C GLU A 5 10.43 -2.67 -12.99
N TYR A 6 10.11 -2.41 -14.27
CA TYR A 6 9.44 -1.19 -14.69
C TYR A 6 7.93 -1.44 -14.80
N LEU A 7 7.16 -0.69 -14.03
CA LEU A 7 5.71 -0.84 -13.91
C LEU A 7 5.00 0.38 -14.46
N THR A 8 3.88 0.18 -15.15
CA THR A 8 3.05 1.27 -15.68
C THR A 8 1.57 0.98 -15.52
N GLY A 9 0.76 2.04 -15.47
CA GLY A 9 -0.70 1.90 -15.47
C GLY A 9 -1.22 1.01 -14.32
N SER A 10 -2.02 0.00 -14.69
CA SER A 10 -2.60 -0.98 -13.75
C SER A 10 -1.56 -1.83 -13.04
N ASP A 11 -0.41 -2.08 -13.68
CA ASP A 11 0.63 -2.96 -13.13
C ASP A 11 1.18 -2.42 -11.80
N ILE A 12 1.15 -1.10 -11.61
CA ILE A 12 1.54 -0.48 -10.34
C ILE A 12 0.59 -0.93 -9.21
N TYR A 13 -0.71 -0.99 -9.48
CA TYR A 13 -1.70 -1.38 -8.48
C TYR A 13 -1.60 -2.86 -8.15
N ASP A 14 -1.54 -3.70 -9.17
CA ASP A 14 -1.48 -5.16 -9.00
C ASP A 14 -0.16 -5.57 -8.34
N ARG A 15 0.97 -5.07 -8.85
CA ARG A 15 2.28 -5.45 -8.35
C ARG A 15 2.61 -4.82 -7.00
N VAL A 16 2.37 -3.52 -6.83
CA VAL A 16 2.80 -2.82 -5.60
C VAL A 16 1.74 -2.96 -4.51
N LEU A 17 0.50 -2.60 -4.79
CA LEU A 17 -0.54 -2.53 -3.75
C LEU A 17 -1.10 -3.91 -3.39
N ALA A 18 -1.38 -4.76 -4.39
CA ALA A 18 -1.99 -6.06 -4.14
C ALA A 18 -0.98 -7.16 -3.78
N ASP A 19 0.24 -7.12 -4.33
CA ASP A 19 1.24 -8.17 -4.12
C ASP A 19 2.36 -7.75 -3.14
N LEU A 20 3.11 -6.69 -3.43
CA LEU A 20 4.33 -6.35 -2.67
C LEU A 20 4.05 -5.81 -1.27
N ILE A 21 3.13 -4.85 -1.10
CA ILE A 21 2.81 -4.27 0.21
C ILE A 21 2.40 -5.34 1.23
N PRO A 22 1.42 -6.23 0.96
CA PRO A 22 1.00 -7.26 1.93
C PRO A 22 2.09 -8.27 2.29
N SER A 23 3.10 -8.42 1.42
CA SER A 23 4.19 -9.38 1.57
C SER A 23 5.31 -8.92 2.53
N ALA A 24 5.32 -7.64 2.93
CA ALA A 24 6.32 -7.12 3.85
C ALA A 24 6.19 -7.73 5.26
N THR A 25 7.32 -8.21 5.80
CA THR A 25 7.41 -8.96 7.06
C THR A 25 7.93 -8.14 8.24
N ASP A 26 8.87 -7.22 7.99
CA ASP A 26 9.59 -6.52 9.07
C ASP A 26 9.28 -5.02 9.09
N SER A 27 9.32 -4.37 7.93
CA SER A 27 9.05 -2.95 7.81
C SER A 27 8.48 -2.58 6.44
N LEU A 28 7.66 -1.54 6.43
CA LEU A 28 7.11 -0.92 5.23
C LEU A 28 7.32 0.59 5.32
N LEU A 29 8.06 1.15 4.37
CA LEU A 29 8.29 2.59 4.27
C LEU A 29 7.60 3.12 3.02
N ILE A 30 6.71 4.09 3.21
CA ILE A 30 5.99 4.75 2.12
C ILE A 30 6.33 6.23 2.14
N ALA A 31 6.87 6.74 1.04
CA ALA A 31 6.99 8.17 0.79
C ALA A 31 6.05 8.54 -0.37
N THR A 32 5.07 9.41 -0.12
CA THR A 32 4.06 9.77 -1.11
C THR A 32 3.71 11.25 -1.07
N ALA A 33 3.43 11.84 -2.23
CA ALA A 33 2.86 13.18 -2.28
C ALA A 33 1.42 13.23 -1.72
N THR A 34 0.66 12.14 -1.93
CA THR A 34 -0.79 12.08 -1.75
C THR A 34 -1.12 10.91 -0.85
N LEU A 35 -1.89 11.16 0.20
CA LEU A 35 -2.36 10.12 1.13
C LEU A 35 -3.89 10.10 1.16
N LYS A 36 -4.48 8.95 0.85
CA LYS A 36 -5.93 8.74 0.79
C LYS A 36 -6.26 7.28 1.07
N ALA A 37 -7.46 7.02 1.59
CA ALA A 37 -7.99 5.67 1.74
C ALA A 37 -8.19 5.03 0.36
N ALA A 38 -7.24 4.20 -0.07
CA ALA A 38 -7.27 3.49 -1.34
C ALA A 38 -7.91 2.11 -1.17
N ARG A 39 -8.69 1.70 -2.16
CA ARG A 39 -9.26 0.36 -2.25
C ARG A 39 -8.36 -0.52 -3.11
N ILE A 40 -7.79 -1.55 -2.49
CA ILE A 40 -6.89 -2.51 -3.13
C ILE A 40 -7.74 -3.62 -3.69
N VAL A 41 -7.77 -3.75 -5.01
CA VAL A 41 -8.43 -4.87 -5.69
C VAL A 41 -7.45 -6.04 -5.77
N ARG A 42 -7.85 -7.21 -5.28
CA ARG A 42 -7.05 -8.43 -5.35
C ARG A 42 -7.41 -9.23 -6.60
N ARG A 43 -6.55 -10.18 -6.97
CA ARG A 43 -6.74 -11.04 -8.14
C ARG A 43 -8.01 -11.91 -8.09
N ASP A 44 -8.52 -12.19 -6.90
CA ASP A 44 -9.77 -12.92 -6.68
C ASP A 44 -11.02 -12.03 -6.81
N GLY A 45 -10.86 -10.76 -7.19
CA GLY A 45 -11.93 -9.77 -7.30
C GLY A 45 -12.40 -9.20 -5.97
N SER A 46 -11.85 -9.66 -4.84
CA SER A 46 -12.08 -9.04 -3.54
C SER A 46 -11.40 -7.68 -3.47
N ALA A 47 -11.88 -6.82 -2.58
CA ALA A 47 -11.31 -5.51 -2.39
C ALA A 47 -11.21 -5.15 -0.92
N GLU A 48 -10.08 -4.58 -0.53
CA GLU A 48 -9.77 -4.24 0.86
C GLU A 48 -9.33 -2.77 0.97
N SER A 49 -9.64 -2.12 2.09
CA SER A 49 -9.06 -0.81 2.41
C SER A 49 -7.57 -0.94 2.71
N ILE A 50 -6.76 -0.06 2.12
CA ILE A 50 -5.35 0.07 2.48
C ILE A 50 -5.17 0.34 3.98
N VAL A 51 -6.11 1.05 4.62
CA VAL A 51 -6.04 1.37 6.05
C VAL A 51 -6.12 0.10 6.89
N HIS A 52 -7.09 -0.78 6.59
CA HIS A 52 -7.24 -2.07 7.27
C HIS A 52 -6.06 -3.01 7.00
N LEU A 53 -5.54 -3.03 5.77
CA LEU A 53 -4.34 -3.81 5.45
C LEU A 53 -3.15 -3.35 6.31
N LEU A 54 -2.88 -2.04 6.35
CA LEU A 54 -1.77 -1.48 7.11
C LEU A 54 -1.94 -1.69 8.62
N ALA A 55 -3.16 -1.57 9.14
CA ALA A 55 -3.46 -1.86 10.54
C ALA A 55 -3.15 -3.32 10.88
N ARG A 56 -3.64 -4.28 10.09
CA ARG A 56 -3.33 -5.71 10.27
C ARG A 56 -1.84 -6.00 10.15
N MET A 57 -1.12 -5.31 9.26
CA MET A 57 0.34 -5.44 9.18
C MET A 57 1.00 -4.99 10.48
N GLY A 58 0.58 -3.86 11.05
CA GLY A 58 1.03 -3.40 12.37
C GLY A 58 0.74 -4.40 13.49
N GLU A 59 -0.46 -5.00 13.50
CA GLU A 59 -0.84 -6.05 14.46
C GLU A 59 0.05 -7.30 14.38
N ARG A 60 0.56 -7.63 13.18
CA ARG A 60 1.53 -8.71 12.96
C ARG A 60 2.97 -8.33 13.34
N GLY A 61 3.21 -7.10 13.77
CA GLY A 61 4.53 -6.60 14.16
C GLY A 61 5.31 -5.89 13.05
N VAL A 62 4.71 -5.65 11.88
CA VAL A 62 5.37 -4.92 10.79
C VAL A 62 5.46 -3.43 11.13
N ALA A 63 6.66 -2.86 11.08
CA ALA A 63 6.85 -1.43 11.28
C ALA A 63 6.41 -0.62 10.04
N VAL A 64 5.19 -0.08 10.06
CA VAL A 64 4.65 0.78 8.99
C VAL A 64 5.02 2.24 9.26
N ARG A 65 5.70 2.89 8.31
CA ARG A 65 6.07 4.31 8.37
C ARG A 65 5.66 5.02 7.10
N ILE A 66 4.90 6.11 7.23
CA ILE A 66 4.39 6.89 6.10
C ILE A 66 4.91 8.32 6.23
N LEU A 67 5.65 8.76 5.22
CA LEU A 67 6.02 10.16 5.01
C LEU A 67 5.14 10.72 3.89
N HIS A 68 4.38 11.78 4.19
CA HIS A 68 3.53 12.44 3.21
C HIS A 68 3.78 13.95 3.16
N SER A 69 3.39 14.60 2.05
CA SER A 69 3.66 16.01 1.78
C SER A 69 2.93 17.01 2.70
N GLY A 70 2.02 16.54 3.57
CA GLY A 70 1.12 17.40 4.35
C GLY A 70 -0.05 18.00 3.55
N VAL A 71 -0.08 17.86 2.22
CA VAL A 71 -1.17 18.40 1.38
C VAL A 71 -2.37 17.46 1.45
N PRO A 72 -3.56 17.94 1.89
CA PRO A 72 -4.77 17.11 1.89
C PRO A 72 -5.16 16.72 0.48
N SER A 73 -5.27 15.42 0.23
CA SER A 73 -5.74 14.87 -1.04
C SER A 73 -7.08 14.12 -0.93
N GLY A 74 -7.61 14.03 0.28
CA GLY A 74 -8.82 13.28 0.64
C GLY A 74 -8.73 12.72 2.06
N PRO A 75 -9.82 12.14 2.59
CA PRO A 75 -9.77 11.44 3.87
C PRO A 75 -8.86 10.20 3.77
N PHE A 76 -8.04 10.01 4.81
CA PHE A 76 -7.20 8.82 4.96
C PHE A 76 -7.76 7.84 5.98
N LEU A 77 -8.39 8.35 7.05
CA LEU A 77 -9.09 7.51 8.02
C LEU A 77 -10.53 7.31 7.53
N GLU A 78 -10.99 6.07 7.63
CA GLU A 78 -12.38 5.64 7.36
C GLU A 78 -13.21 5.66 8.66
#